data_AF-A0A0L8H7P8-F1
#
_entry.id   AF-A0A0L8H7P8-F1
#
_cell.length_a   1.000
_cell.length_b   1.000
_cell.length_c   1.000
_cell.angle_alpha   90.00
_cell.angle_beta   90.00
_cell.angle_gamma   90.00
#
_symmetry.space_group_name_H-M   'P 1'
#
loop_
_entity.id
_entity.type
_entity.pdbx_description
1 polymer ?
#
loop_
_entity_poly.entity_id
_entity_poly.type
_entity_poly.pdbx_seq_one_letter_code
_entity_poly.pdbx_strand_id
1 'polypeptide(L)' 'MCIPNLPFTLEGNQFPVCLSYAMTINKSQGWTFNELELFLPEPVLGHGQLYIAFSRTCKLSEVR' A
#
# COMPACT_ATOMS: atom_id res chain seq x y z
N MET A 1 13.70 -9.58 2.52
CA MET A 1 13.16 -10.42 3.61
C MET A 1 14.17 -11.54 3.82
N CYS A 2 15.07 -11.40 4.78
CA CYS A 2 16.06 -12.44 5.07
C CYS A 2 15.43 -13.42 6.05
N ILE A 3 14.91 -14.53 5.53
CA ILE A 3 14.39 -15.62 6.35
C ILE A 3 15.62 -16.36 6.92
N PRO A 4 15.80 -16.43 8.25
CA PRO A 4 16.98 -17.09 8.81
C PRO A 4 16.92 -18.60 8.52
N ASN A 5 18.04 -19.18 8.08
CA ASN A 5 18.27 -20.58 7.68
C ASN A 5 17.93 -21.00 6.23
N LEU A 6 18.15 -20.13 5.22
CA LEU A 6 18.36 -20.64 3.86
C LEU A 6 19.85 -20.82 3.56
N PRO A 7 20.28 -21.94 2.95
CA PRO A 7 21.67 -22.16 2.56
C PRO A 7 22.12 -21.32 1.34
N PHE A 8 21.28 -20.40 0.88
CA PHE A 8 21.53 -19.51 -0.25
C PHE A 8 20.78 -18.18 -0.09
N THR A 9 21.27 -17.15 -0.75
CA THR A 9 20.61 -15.84 -0.84
C THR A 9 19.49 -15.92 -1.88
N LEU A 10 18.26 -15.56 -1.48
CA LEU A 10 17.16 -15.35 -2.43
C LEU A 10 17.35 -14.01 -3.14
N GLU A 11 17.81 -14.05 -4.39
CA GLU A 11 17.89 -12.88 -5.25
C GLU A 11 16.65 -12.80 -6.14
N GLY A 12 15.96 -11.66 -6.10
CA GLY A 12 14.77 -11.43 -6.93
C GLY A 12 15.18 -10.93 -8.32
N ASN A 13 15.01 -11.76 -9.35
CA ASN A 13 15.23 -11.36 -10.73
C ASN A 13 13.90 -10.95 -11.38
N GLN A 14 13.39 -9.78 -11.02
CA GLN A 14 12.16 -9.21 -11.55
C GLN A 14 12.38 -7.75 -11.92
N PHE A 15 11.87 -7.32 -13.09
CA PHE A 15 11.89 -5.91 -13.46
C PHE A 15 11.16 -5.06 -12.41
N PRO A 16 11.65 -3.85 -12.07
CA PRO A 16 11.06 -2.98 -11.07
C PRO A 16 9.82 -2.25 -11.61
N VAL A 17 8.89 -2.99 -12.22
CA VAL A 17 7.67 -2.48 -12.83
C VAL A 17 6.49 -3.20 -12.20
N CYS A 18 5.55 -2.44 -11.64
CA CYS A 18 4.27 -2.93 -11.13
C CYS A 18 3.15 -2.19 -11.86
N LEU A 19 2.27 -2.90 -12.54
CA LEU A 19 1.06 -2.32 -13.12
C LEU A 19 0.06 -2.08 -11.97
N SER A 20 -0.13 -0.83 -11.53
CA SER A 20 -1.02 -0.52 -10.39
C SER A 20 -2.02 0.58 -10.71
N TYR A 21 -3.24 0.17 -11.06
CA TYR A 21 -4.41 1.07 -11.04
C TYR A 21 -4.98 1.22 -9.62
N ALA A 22 -4.92 0.14 -8.83
CA ALA A 22 -5.23 0.10 -7.42
C ALA A 22 -4.06 -0.53 -6.65
N MET A 23 -3.83 -0.07 -5.42
CA MET A 23 -2.73 -0.54 -4.58
C MET A 23 -3.13 -0.53 -3.11
N THR A 24 -2.55 -1.46 -2.35
CA THR A 24 -2.84 -1.57 -0.92
C THR A 24 -2.22 -0.41 -0.13
N ILE A 25 -2.85 -0.04 0.99
CA ILE A 25 -2.41 1.09 1.85
C ILE A 25 -0.96 0.95 2.28
N ASN A 26 -0.49 -0.26 2.61
CA ASN A 26 0.90 -0.47 3.01
C ASN A 26 1.89 -0.25 1.86
N LYS A 27 1.49 -0.55 0.61
CA LYS A 27 2.32 -0.29 -0.56
C LYS A 27 2.37 1.20 -0.93
N SER A 28 1.36 1.98 -0.55
CA SER A 28 1.32 3.44 -0.77
C SER A 28 2.08 4.25 0.28
N GLN A 29 2.60 3.62 1.34
CA GLN A 29 3.41 4.30 2.34
C GLN A 29 4.68 4.91 1.73
N GLY A 30 4.86 6.23 1.86
CA GLY A 30 6.04 6.95 1.35
C GLY A 30 5.89 7.59 -0.03
N TRP A 31 4.73 7.47 -0.68
CA TRP A 31 4.46 8.03 -2.01
C TRP A 31 3.40 9.14 -1.94
N THR A 32 3.54 10.15 -2.81
CA THR A 32 2.56 11.24 -2.98
C THR A 32 1.79 11.02 -4.27
N PHE A 33 0.46 11.16 -4.23
CA PHE A 33 -0.42 11.01 -5.39
C PHE A 33 -1.26 12.27 -5.56
N ASN A 34 -1.51 12.69 -6.80
CA ASN A 34 -2.33 13.87 -7.08
C ASN A 34 -3.83 13.59 -6.92
N GLU A 35 -4.29 12.42 -7.36
CA GLU A 35 -5.67 11.95 -7.22
C GLU A 35 -5.65 10.45 -6.87
N LEU A 36 -6.41 10.07 -5.84
CA LEU A 36 -6.60 8.68 -5.44
C LEU A 36 -7.99 8.48 -4.81
N GLU A 37 -8.50 7.27 -4.90
CA GLU A 37 -9.75 6.83 -4.28
C GLU A 37 -9.44 5.74 -3.24
N LEU A 38 -10.14 5.78 -2.09
CA LEU A 38 -9.91 4.87 -0.97
C LEU A 38 -11.06 3.85 -0.90
N PHE A 39 -10.78 2.60 -1.24
CA PHE A 39 -11.72 1.49 -1.14
C PHE A 39 -11.40 0.61 0.07
N LEU A 40 -12.34 0.51 1.02
CA LEU A 40 -12.18 -0.22 2.30
C LEU A 40 -13.35 -1.20 2.50
N PRO A 41 -13.29 -2.42 1.92
CA PRO A 41 -14.36 -3.41 2.06
C PRO A 41 -14.47 -4.00 3.48
N GLU A 42 -13.40 -3.89 4.30
CA GLU A 42 -13.36 -4.34 5.69
C GLU A 42 -12.72 -3.28 6.60
N PRO A 43 -13.09 -3.22 7.89
CA PRO A 43 -12.52 -2.25 8.83
C PRO A 43 -11.01 -2.45 9.00
N VAL A 44 -10.28 -1.34 8.87
CA VAL A 44 -8.80 -1.31 8.94
C VAL A 44 -8.32 -1.82 10.29
N LEU A 45 -7.57 -2.93 10.28
CA LEU A 45 -7.23 -3.72 11.47
C LEU A 45 -6.10 -3.14 12.34
N GLY A 46 -5.43 -2.06 11.89
CA GLY A 46 -4.31 -1.44 12.60
C GLY A 46 -4.61 -0.04 13.16
N HIS A 47 -4.16 0.23 14.39
CA HIS A 47 -4.26 1.56 15.02
C HIS A 47 -3.58 2.63 14.14
N GLY A 48 -4.35 3.62 13.68
CA GLY A 48 -3.85 4.76 12.89
C GLY A 48 -3.89 4.60 11.37
N GLN A 49 -4.23 3.44 10.82
CA GLN A 49 -4.29 3.27 9.35
C GLN A 49 -5.39 4.11 8.70
N LEU A 50 -6.53 4.26 9.38
CA LEU A 50 -7.65 5.09 8.91
C LEU A 50 -7.24 6.58 8.82
N TYR A 51 -6.54 7.08 9.83
CA TYR A 51 -6.03 8.45 9.85
C TYR A 51 -4.98 8.70 8.75
N ILE A 52 -4.07 7.75 8.54
CA ILE A 52 -3.06 7.82 7.47
C ILE A 52 -3.74 7.81 6.09
N ALA A 53 -4.81 7.03 5.91
CA ALA A 53 -5.56 7.00 4.67
C ALA A 53 -6.24 8.36 4.39
N PHE A 54 -6.96 8.91 5.37
CA PHE A 54 -7.67 10.19 5.21
C PHE A 54 -6.76 11.40 5.02
N SER A 55 -5.60 11.44 5.70
CA SER A 55 -4.63 12.54 5.54
C SER A 55 -3.98 12.61 4.16
N ARG A 56 -4.07 11.54 3.36
CA ARG A 56 -3.42 11.45 2.05
C ARG A 56 -4.39 11.60 0.88
N THR A 57 -5.69 11.43 1.10
CA THR A 57 -6.74 11.64 0.10
C THR A 57 -7.14 13.12 0.05
N CYS A 58 -6.90 13.81 -1.07
CA CYS A 58 -7.29 15.21 -1.26
C CYS A 58 -8.78 15.43 -1.55
N LYS A 59 -9.55 14.38 -1.88
CA LYS A 59 -11.00 14.46 -2.13
C LYS A 59 -11.70 13.26 -1.49
N LEU A 60 -12.67 13.54 -0.62
CA LEU A 60 -13.56 12.55 0.00
C LEU A 60 -14.81 12.37 -0.89
N SER A 61 -14.63 12.12 -2.19
CA SER A 61 -15.74 11.74 -3.04
C SER A 61 -15.90 10.23 -2.93
N GLU A 62 -16.95 9.81 -2.23
CA GLU A 62 -17.45 8.43 -2.18
C GLU A 62 -16.61 7.43 -1.37
N VAL A 63 -16.57 7.62 -0.05
CA VAL A 63 -16.36 6.50 0.88
C VAL A 63 -17.66 5.69 0.87
N ARG A 64 -17.72 4.60 0.11
CA ARG A 64 -18.84 3.65 0.10
C ARG A 64 -18.50 2.37 0.84
#